data_AF-A0A1V5AR25-F1
#
_entry.id   AF-A0A1V5AR25-F1
#
_cell.length_a   1.000
_cell.length_b   1.000
_cell.length_c   1.000
_cell.angle_alpha   90.00
_cell.angle_beta   90.00
_cell.angle_gamma   90.00
#
_symmetry.space_group_name_H-M   'P 1'
#
loop_
_entity.id
_entity.type
_entity.pdbx_description
1 polymer ?
#
loop_
_entity_poly.entity_id
_entity_poly.type
_entity_poly.pdbx_seq_one_letter_code
_entity_poly.pdbx_strand_id
1 'polypeptide(L)'
;MVHKTPTGERIKELRAEARKLGVALAAARELEGLGELGDLQARLQERQEAAKAEAAALKSSGQARLEDLSVFVVKKEMKKGKEHEYWHAAWMINGKTRNVYLGSCKKMGRKEALEKARKKKAEELGIGDSRTF
;
A
#
# COMPACT_ATOMS: atom_id res chain seq x y z
N MET A 1 8.20 2.73 12.03
CA MET A 1 8.87 2.28 10.78
C MET A 1 7.82 2.35 9.68
N VAL A 2 7.97 3.25 8.71
CA VAL A 2 7.05 3.34 7.55
C VAL A 2 7.78 2.65 6.40
N HIS A 3 7.31 1.47 6.01
CA HIS A 3 7.92 0.76 4.89
C HIS A 3 7.55 1.44 3.58
N LYS A 4 8.48 1.46 2.61
CA LYS A 4 8.12 1.77 1.23
C LYS A 4 7.25 0.63 0.71
N THR A 5 5.95 0.88 0.58
CA THR A 5 5.01 -0.08 -0.01
C THR A 5 4.85 0.24 -1.49
N PRO A 6 4.72 -0.78 -2.36
CA PRO A 6 4.54 -0.54 -3.80
C PRO A 6 3.27 0.26 -4.07
N THR A 7 2.17 0.03 -3.33
CA THR A 7 0.97 0.87 -3.41
C THR A 7 1.27 2.31 -2.99
N GLY A 8 2.06 2.52 -1.93
CA GLY A 8 2.45 3.86 -1.48
C GLY A 8 3.32 4.60 -2.50
N GLU A 9 4.23 3.91 -3.19
CA GLU A 9 5.03 4.51 -4.26
C GLU A 9 4.19 4.82 -5.49
N ARG A 10 3.26 3.93 -5.87
CA ARG A 10 2.31 4.19 -6.95
C ARG A 10 1.43 5.42 -6.69
N ILE A 11 0.92 5.59 -5.46
CA ILE A 11 0.17 6.79 -5.07
C ILE A 11 1.03 8.05 -5.22
N LYS A 12 2.31 8.00 -4.83
CA LYS A 12 3.23 9.15 -4.98
C LYS A 12 3.48 9.48 -6.44
N GLU A 13 3.68 8.46 -7.27
CA GLU A 13 3.90 8.63 -8.71
C GLU A 13 2.69 9.27 -9.39
N LEU A 14 1.48 8.74 -9.15
CA LEU A 14 0.24 9.29 -9.70
C LEU A 14 0.00 10.74 -9.28
N ARG A 15 0.32 11.09 -8.03
CA ARG A 15 0.25 12.49 -7.56
C ARG A 15 1.26 13.39 -8.26
N ALA A 16 2.47 12.89 -8.50
CA ALA A 16 3.48 13.63 -9.23
C ALA A 16 3.08 13.82 -10.70
N GLU A 17 2.49 12.80 -11.34
CA GLU A 17 1.94 12.89 -12.69
C GLU A 17 0.80 13.93 -12.75
N ALA A 18 -0.18 13.85 -11.85
CA ALA A 18 -1.27 14.81 -11.76
C ALA A 18 -0.80 16.26 -11.53
N ARG A 19 0.32 16.45 -10.81
CA ARG A 19 0.93 17.77 -10.62
C ARG A 19 1.55 18.29 -11.92
N LYS A 20 2.31 17.45 -12.63
CA LYS A 20 2.92 17.82 -13.93
C LYS A 20 1.85 18.17 -14.96
N LEU A 21 0.80 17.35 -15.04
CA LEU A 21 -0.35 17.61 -15.91
C LEU A 21 -1.07 18.91 -15.54
N GLY A 22 -1.19 19.23 -14.26
CA GLY A 22 -1.75 20.50 -13.80
C GLY A 22 -0.92 21.72 -14.24
N VAL A 23 0.42 21.61 -14.21
CA VAL A 23 1.31 22.67 -14.72
C VAL A 23 1.17 22.82 -16.23
N ALA A 24 1.13 21.71 -16.98
CA ALA A 24 0.94 21.73 -18.43
C ALA A 24 -0.43 22.32 -18.82
N LEU A 25 -1.49 21.98 -18.08
CA LEU A 25 -2.82 22.53 -18.27
C LEU A 25 -2.85 24.04 -17.98
N ALA A 26 -2.18 24.50 -16.93
CA ALA A 26 -2.08 25.93 -16.61
C ALA A 26 -1.35 26.71 -17.74
N ALA A 27 -0.21 26.19 -18.20
CA ALA A 27 0.52 26.79 -19.33
C ALA A 27 -0.32 26.79 -20.62
N ALA A 28 -1.06 25.72 -20.90
CA ALA A 28 -1.95 25.65 -22.06
C ALA A 28 -3.13 26.63 -21.97
N ARG A 29 -3.60 26.97 -20.77
CA ARG A 29 -4.63 27.99 -20.53
C ARG A 29 -4.10 29.41 -20.72
N GLU A 30 -2.86 29.69 -20.33
CA GLU A 30 -2.23 31.01 -20.53
C GLU A 30 -1.99 31.35 -22.01
N LEU A 31 -1.89 30.33 -22.88
CA LEU A 31 -1.70 30.50 -24.33
C LEU A 31 -3.03 30.67 -25.11
N GLU A 32 -4.11 31.07 -24.43
CA GLU A 32 -5.48 31.18 -24.97
C GLU A 32 -5.55 31.88 -26.34
N GLY A 33 -6.18 31.25 -27.35
CA GLY A 33 -6.43 31.89 -28.65
C GLY A 33 -6.56 31.00 -29.89
N LEU A 34 -6.26 29.69 -29.82
CA LEU A 34 -6.39 28.76 -30.96
C LEU A 34 -7.25 27.55 -30.57
N GLY A 35 -8.28 27.22 -31.36
CA GLY A 35 -9.24 26.14 -31.05
C GLY A 35 -8.62 24.77 -30.79
N GLU A 36 -7.47 24.46 -31.39
CA GLU A 36 -6.70 23.22 -31.15
C GLU A 36 -6.16 23.09 -29.71
N LEU A 37 -6.03 24.21 -28.98
CA LEU A 37 -5.67 24.19 -27.56
C LEU A 37 -6.82 23.67 -26.70
N GLY A 38 -8.08 23.77 -27.15
CA GLY A 38 -9.25 23.28 -26.40
C GLY A 38 -9.24 21.77 -26.23
N ASP A 39 -9.02 21.03 -27.33
CA ASP A 39 -8.90 19.57 -27.29
C ASP A 39 -7.71 19.11 -26.46
N LEU A 40 -6.58 19.80 -26.57
CA LEU A 40 -5.38 19.50 -25.78
C LEU A 40 -5.61 19.76 -24.29
N GLN A 41 -6.25 20.88 -23.91
CA GLN A 41 -6.62 21.18 -22.53
C GLN A 41 -7.59 20.13 -21.97
N ALA A 42 -8.61 19.73 -22.74
CA ALA A 42 -9.57 18.70 -22.32
C ALA A 42 -8.87 17.35 -22.04
N ARG A 43 -7.96 16.91 -22.91
CA ARG A 43 -7.19 15.67 -22.72
C ARG A 43 -6.23 15.73 -21.53
N LEU A 44 -5.56 16.87 -21.33
CA LEU A 44 -4.69 17.09 -20.18
C LEU A 44 -5.48 17.09 -18.87
N GLN A 45 -6.67 17.71 -18.87
CA GLN A 45 -7.55 17.74 -17.73
C GLN A 45 -8.08 16.34 -17.40
N GLU A 46 -8.61 15.60 -18.37
CA GLU A 46 -9.08 14.23 -18.18
C GLU A 46 -7.98 13.35 -17.58
N ARG A 47 -6.77 13.39 -18.14
CA ARG A 47 -5.64 12.61 -17.63
C ARG A 47 -5.24 13.03 -16.21
N GLN A 48 -5.31 14.32 -15.91
CA GLN A 48 -5.04 14.83 -14.56
C GLN A 48 -6.08 14.31 -13.56
N GLU A 49 -7.36 14.35 -13.91
CA GLU A 49 -8.47 13.88 -13.08
C GLU A 49 -8.40 12.37 -12.88
N ALA A 50 -8.11 11.60 -13.94
CA ALA A 50 -7.90 10.15 -13.88
C ALA A 50 -6.75 9.79 -12.93
N ALA A 51 -5.59 10.45 -13.04
CA ALA A 51 -4.45 10.20 -12.15
C ALA A 51 -4.76 10.54 -10.68
N LYS A 52 -5.53 11.61 -10.43
CA LYS A 52 -6.00 11.95 -9.07
C LYS A 52 -6.98 10.91 -8.54
N ALA A 53 -7.92 10.45 -9.37
CA ALA A 53 -8.91 9.45 -9.01
C ALA A 53 -8.25 8.10 -8.68
N GLU A 54 -7.30 7.64 -9.49
CA GLU A 54 -6.54 6.41 -9.23
C GLU A 54 -5.75 6.51 -7.91
N ALA A 55 -5.06 7.64 -7.68
CA ALA A 55 -4.33 7.87 -6.43
C ALA A 55 -5.25 7.89 -5.21
N ALA A 56 -6.46 8.44 -5.34
CA ALA A 56 -7.47 8.47 -4.28
C ALA A 56 -8.02 7.07 -4.01
N ALA A 57 -8.35 6.30 -5.06
CA ALA A 57 -8.84 4.94 -4.94
C ALA A 57 -7.81 4.03 -4.24
N LEU A 58 -6.53 4.11 -4.62
CA LEU A 58 -5.45 3.36 -3.98
C LEU A 58 -5.19 3.79 -2.54
N LYS A 59 -5.42 5.06 -2.20
CA LYS A 59 -5.33 5.54 -0.82
C LYS A 59 -6.49 5.01 0.02
N SER A 60 -7.71 5.01 -0.52
CA SER A 60 -8.93 4.57 0.15
C SER A 60 -9.02 3.05 0.31
N SER A 61 -8.41 2.27 -0.59
CA SER A 61 -8.41 0.79 -0.50
C SER A 61 -7.69 0.26 0.75
N GLY A 62 -6.88 1.07 1.43
CA GLY A 62 -6.11 0.64 2.60
C GLY A 62 -5.00 -0.37 2.28
N GLN A 63 -4.76 -0.67 1.00
CA GLN A 63 -3.80 -1.68 0.55
C GLN A 63 -2.37 -1.32 0.96
N ALA A 64 -1.98 -0.05 0.89
CA ALA A 64 -0.70 0.42 1.42
C ALA A 64 -0.56 0.16 2.94
N ARG A 65 -1.67 0.18 3.70
CA ARG A 65 -1.65 -0.16 5.13
C ARG A 65 -1.47 -1.65 5.32
N LEU A 66 -2.07 -2.50 4.48
CA LEU A 66 -1.87 -3.95 4.54
C LEU A 66 -0.45 -4.38 4.15
N GLU A 67 0.19 -3.64 3.24
CA GLU A 67 1.56 -3.91 2.78
C GLU A 67 2.64 -3.44 3.75
N ASP A 68 2.32 -2.53 4.66
CA ASP A 68 3.24 -1.99 5.67
C ASP A 68 3.46 -3.00 6.83
N LEU A 69 4.01 -4.17 6.51
CA LEU A 69 4.33 -5.21 7.50
C LEU A 69 5.68 -5.84 7.22
N SER A 70 6.31 -6.35 8.27
CA SER A 70 7.55 -7.12 8.21
C SER A 70 7.28 -8.55 8.63
N VAL A 71 7.83 -9.52 7.89
CA VAL A 71 7.81 -10.96 8.26
C VAL A 71 9.24 -11.41 8.51
N PHE A 72 9.47 -12.06 9.64
CA PHE A 72 10.79 -12.50 10.08
C PHE A 72 10.70 -13.85 10.79
N VAL A 73 11.84 -14.53 10.90
CA VAL A 73 11.95 -15.82 11.61
C VAL A 73 12.45 -15.57 13.02
N VAL A 74 11.81 -16.21 14.00
CA VAL A 74 12.27 -16.28 15.38
C VAL A 74 12.73 -17.71 15.65
N LYS A 75 13.97 -17.83 16.10
CA LYS A 75 14.56 -19.08 16.57
C LYS A 75 14.30 -19.24 18.04
N LYS A 76 13.83 -20.42 18.44
CA LYS A 76 13.61 -20.76 19.84
C LYS A 76 14.33 -22.06 20.17
N GLU A 77 15.29 -21.97 21.08
CA GLU A 77 15.88 -23.14 21.70
C GLU A 77 14.89 -23.79 22.67
N MET A 78 14.79 -25.10 22.56
CA MET A 78 13.99 -25.96 23.39
C MET A 78 14.89 -26.85 24.25
N LYS A 79 14.29 -27.44 25.29
CA LYS A 79 14.96 -28.42 26.14
C LYS A 79 15.60 -29.52 25.28
N LYS A 80 16.82 -29.94 25.67
CA LYS A 80 17.66 -30.92 24.95
C LYS A 80 18.27 -30.43 23.63
N GLY A 81 18.58 -29.14 23.50
CA GLY A 81 19.37 -28.60 22.38
C GLY A 81 18.64 -28.60 21.03
N LYS A 82 17.30 -28.65 21.03
CA LYS A 82 16.50 -28.60 19.80
C LYS A 82 16.18 -27.14 19.47
N GLU A 83 16.52 -26.69 18.26
CA GLU A 83 16.11 -25.38 17.76
C GLU A 83 14.84 -25.50 16.90
N HIS A 84 13.88 -24.60 17.13
CA HIS A 84 12.69 -24.48 16.31
C HIS A 84 12.59 -23.07 15.72
N GLU A 85 12.25 -23.02 14.43
CA GLU A 85 12.06 -21.79 13.68
C GLU A 85 10.58 -21.49 13.48
N TYR A 86 10.23 -20.24 13.74
CA TYR A 86 8.88 -19.75 13.71
C TYR A 86 8.77 -18.47 12.90
N TRP A 87 7.76 -18.40 12.04
CA TRP A 87 7.40 -17.17 11.36
C TRP A 87 6.68 -16.24 12.32
N HIS A 88 7.16 -15.00 12.38
CA HIS A 88 6.52 -13.89 13.03
C HIS A 88 6.31 -12.76 12.04
N ALA A 89 5.36 -11.89 12.34
CA ALA A 89 5.18 -10.63 11.65
C ALA A 89 5.08 -9.47 12.63
N ALA A 90 5.53 -8.30 12.18
CA ALA A 90 5.38 -7.05 12.88
C ALA A 90 4.70 -6.01 11.99
N TRP A 91 3.78 -5.24 12.56
CA TRP A 91 3.18 -4.08 11.91
C TRP A 91 2.77 -3.02 12.93
N MET A 92 2.60 -1.79 12.47
CA MET A 92 2.11 -0.68 13.30
C MET A 92 0.59 -0.61 13.27
N ILE A 93 -0.02 -0.53 14.46
CA ILE A 93 -1.44 -0.20 14.66
C ILE A 93 -1.53 0.87 15.74
N ASN A 94 -2.24 1.97 15.46
CA ASN A 94 -2.48 3.06 16.41
C ASN A 94 -1.21 3.57 17.12
N GLY A 95 -0.10 3.68 16.37
CA GLY A 95 1.18 4.14 16.89
C GLY A 95 1.98 3.10 17.72
N LYS A 96 1.49 1.86 17.84
CA LYS A 96 2.17 0.78 18.55
C LYS A 96 2.57 -0.35 17.60
N THR A 97 3.73 -0.94 17.84
CA THR A 97 4.19 -2.14 17.11
C THR A 97 3.47 -3.37 17.65
N ARG A 98 2.78 -4.09 16.77
CA ARG A 98 2.16 -5.38 17.05
C ARG A 98 3.05 -6.49 16.48
N ASN A 99 3.45 -7.43 17.32
CA ASN A 99 4.16 -8.65 16.91
C ASN A 99 3.20 -9.84 16.97
N VAL A 100 3.15 -10.62 15.90
CA VAL A 100 2.19 -11.72 15.74
C VAL A 100 2.89 -12.99 15.29
N TYR A 101 2.58 -14.10 15.96
CA TYR A 101 3.01 -15.43 15.56
C TYR A 101 2.20 -15.95 14.37
N LEU A 102 2.87 -16.41 13.33
CA LEU A 102 2.24 -16.92 12.10
C LEU A 102 2.22 -18.45 12.03
N GLY A 103 3.24 -19.11 12.59
CA GLY A 103 3.38 -20.57 12.56
C GLY A 103 4.84 -21.03 12.54
N SER A 104 5.05 -22.33 12.41
CA SER A 104 6.40 -22.90 12.26
C SER A 104 6.89 -22.82 10.82
N CYS A 105 8.16 -22.48 10.63
CA CYS A 105 8.82 -22.44 9.31
C CYS A 105 8.85 -23.81 8.61
N LYS A 106 8.75 -24.92 9.35
CA LYS A 106 8.67 -26.27 8.78
C LYS A 106 7.37 -26.53 8.00
N LYS A 107 6.31 -25.77 8.27
CA LYS A 107 4.97 -26.00 7.72
C LYS A 107 4.53 -24.96 6.69
N MET A 108 5.25 -23.85 6.56
CA MET A 108 4.88 -22.77 5.64
C MET A 108 6.11 -22.01 5.16
N GLY A 109 6.10 -21.62 3.89
CA GLY A 109 7.12 -20.77 3.30
C GLY A 109 6.95 -19.29 3.63
N ARG A 110 7.92 -18.47 3.21
CA ARG A 110 7.89 -17.00 3.41
C ARG A 110 6.69 -16.34 2.73
N LYS A 111 6.30 -16.80 1.52
CA LYS A 111 5.15 -16.26 0.78
C LYS A 111 3.83 -16.51 1.53
N GLU A 112 3.61 -17.74 1.98
CA GLU A 112 2.45 -18.11 2.79
C GLU A 112 2.41 -17.33 4.11
N ALA A 113 3.57 -17.15 4.76
CA ALA A 113 3.67 -16.33 5.97
C ALA A 113 3.29 -14.85 5.71
N LEU A 114 3.70 -14.28 4.57
CA LEU A 114 3.30 -12.94 4.15
C LEU A 114 1.79 -12.82 3.91
N GLU A 115 1.18 -13.76 3.19
CA GLU A 115 -0.27 -13.77 2.97
C GLU A 115 -1.04 -13.90 4.29
N LYS A 116 -0.58 -14.78 5.18
CA LYS A 116 -1.17 -14.95 6.50
C LYS A 116 -1.04 -13.69 7.38
N ALA A 117 0.10 -13.01 7.30
CA ALA A 117 0.31 -11.73 7.99
C ALA A 117 -0.62 -10.64 7.44
N ARG A 118 -0.78 -10.54 6.11
CA ARG A 118 -1.71 -9.59 5.47
C ARG A 118 -3.15 -9.84 5.90
N LYS A 119 -3.59 -11.10 5.93
CA LYS A 119 -4.93 -11.48 6.40
C LYS A 119 -5.15 -11.06 7.85
N LYS A 120 -4.22 -11.41 8.75
CA LYS A 120 -4.31 -11.02 10.16
C LYS A 120 -4.31 -9.50 10.37
N LYS A 121 -3.51 -8.77 9.59
CA LYS A 121 -3.51 -7.30 9.63
C LYS A 121 -4.82 -6.71 9.11
N ALA A 122 -5.43 -7.31 8.08
CA ALA A 122 -6.72 -6.88 7.56
C ALA A 122 -7.86 -7.09 8.55
N GLU A 123 -7.87 -8.23 9.25
CA GLU A 123 -8.80 -8.53 10.35
C GLU A 123 -8.64 -7.50 11.48
N GLU A 124 -7.41 -7.20 11.90
CA GLU A 124 -7.13 -6.27 13.00
C GLU A 124 -7.39 -4.79 12.64
N LEU A 125 -7.32 -4.43 11.35
CA LEU A 125 -7.67 -3.10 10.84
C LEU A 125 -9.15 -2.95 10.47
N GLY A 126 -9.94 -4.02 10.51
CA GLY A 126 -11.36 -4.00 10.10
C GLY A 126 -11.57 -3.73 8.61
N ILE A 127 -10.56 -3.95 7.77
CA ILE A 127 -10.62 -3.73 6.31
C ILE A 127 -11.18 -4.96 5.59
N GLY A 128 -11.21 -6.13 6.25
CA GLY A 128 -11.58 -7.41 5.66
C GLY A 128 -12.85 -8.08 6.20
N ASP A 129 -13.57 -7.46 7.13
CA ASP A 129 -14.83 -8.00 7.67
C ASP A 129 -15.89 -6.92 7.58
N SER A 130 -16.76 -7.04 6.59
CA SER A 130 -18.11 -6.49 6.63
C SER A 130 -18.85 -7.16 7.79
N ARG A 131 -18.53 -6.79 9.03
CA ARG A 131 -19.41 -7.07 10.17
C ARG A 131 -20.46 -5.98 10.18
N THR A 132 -21.51 -6.25 9.43
CA THR A 132 -22.83 -5.64 9.51
C THR A 132 -23.17 -5.40 10.99
N PHE A 133 -23.42 -4.14 11.34
CA PHE A 133 -24.29 -3.79 12.46
C PHE A 133 -25.66 -3.44 11.88
#